data_AF-A0A7W3QIR6-F1
#
_entry.id   AF-A0A7W3QIR6-F1
#
_cell.length_a   1.000
_cell.length_b   1.000
_cell.length_c   1.000
_cell.angle_alpha   90.00
_cell.angle_beta   90.00
_cell.angle_gamma   90.00
#
_symmetry.space_group_name_H-M   'P 1'
#
loop_
_entity.id
_entity.type
_entity.pdbx_description
1 polymer ?
#
loop_
_entity_poly.entity_id
_entity_poly.type
_entity_poly.pdbx_seq_one_letter_code
_entity_poly.pdbx_strand_id
1 'polypeptide(L)'
;MARPLTPLALTVLRMLFEGPMHPYEMQQQIRVRAYDQAVKLTHGALYSTVDRLAGNGLIEPLETSREGRRPERTVYAITERGRDAAQDRLAELLARPEAEFPLFGTALALIIMMEPGAALVHLRTRAVVLQAQVAGEQTAYDALIKRGLERPKMLDQELKIAQLRTELDYITGLIEDLASGRLDWTPGDSSSCIDRPETPRKRTS
;
A
#
# COMPACT_ATOMS: atom_id res chain seq x y z
N MET A 1 6.81 -24.12 -1.77
CA MET A 1 6.27 -23.20 -2.79
C MET A 1 7.23 -22.02 -2.91
N ALA A 2 7.52 -21.54 -4.13
CA ALA A 2 8.35 -20.36 -4.31
C ALA A 2 7.65 -19.14 -3.68
N ARG A 3 8.41 -18.23 -3.06
CA ARG A 3 7.86 -16.99 -2.49
C ARG A 3 7.21 -16.17 -3.61
N PRO A 4 5.97 -15.66 -3.45
CA PRO A 4 5.29 -14.90 -4.48
C PRO A 4 6.11 -13.67 -4.90
N LEU A 5 5.94 -13.21 -6.14
CA LEU A 5 6.61 -12.01 -6.64
C LEU A 5 6.14 -10.80 -5.81
N THR A 6 7.11 -10.04 -5.33
CA THR A 6 6.88 -8.80 -4.58
C THR A 6 6.44 -7.69 -5.53
N PRO A 7 5.81 -6.61 -5.03
CA PRO A 7 5.49 -5.44 -5.85
C PRO A 7 6.70 -4.90 -6.62
N LEU A 8 7.88 -4.80 -5.98
CA LEU A 8 9.11 -4.38 -6.64
C LEU A 8 9.54 -5.33 -7.77
N ALA A 9 9.38 -6.65 -7.58
CA ALA A 9 9.70 -7.62 -8.61
C ALA A 9 8.76 -7.50 -9.82
N LEU A 10 7.45 -7.29 -9.58
CA LEU A 10 6.49 -7.00 -10.65
C LEU A 10 6.82 -5.70 -11.38
N THR A 11 7.23 -4.65 -10.66
CA THR A 11 7.67 -3.39 -11.28
C THR A 11 8.91 -3.61 -12.16
N VAL A 12 9.91 -4.37 -11.70
CA VAL A 12 11.11 -4.69 -12.49
C VAL A 12 10.74 -5.47 -13.76
N LEU A 13 9.91 -6.50 -13.63
CA LEU A 13 9.44 -7.28 -14.78
C LEU A 13 8.62 -6.42 -15.75
N ARG A 14 7.81 -5.48 -15.24
CA ARG A 14 7.09 -4.51 -16.08
C ARG A 14 8.04 -3.59 -16.85
N MET A 15 9.11 -3.11 -16.24
CA MET A 15 10.11 -2.30 -16.95
C MET A 15 10.76 -3.12 -18.06
N LEU A 16 11.19 -4.35 -17.75
CA LEU A 16 11.83 -5.25 -18.72
C LEU A 16 10.90 -5.75 -19.83
N PHE A 17 9.59 -5.73 -19.60
CA PHE A 17 8.59 -5.98 -20.64
C PHE A 17 8.57 -4.88 -21.71
N GLU A 18 8.94 -3.64 -21.35
CA GLU A 18 9.01 -2.51 -22.29
C GLU A 18 10.33 -2.49 -23.07
N GLY A 19 11.37 -3.14 -22.56
CA GLY A 19 12.63 -3.37 -23.28
C GLY A 19 13.77 -3.77 -22.34
N PRO A 20 14.86 -4.37 -22.87
CA PRO A 20 16.04 -4.68 -22.08
C PRO A 20 16.67 -3.41 -21.50
N MET A 21 17.06 -3.42 -20.23
CA MET A 21 17.67 -2.26 -19.58
C MET A 21 18.58 -2.63 -18.40
N HIS A 22 19.44 -1.69 -18.03
CA HIS A 22 20.30 -1.84 -16.86
C HIS A 22 19.55 -1.50 -15.55
N PRO A 23 19.86 -2.11 -14.39
CA PRO A 23 19.17 -1.82 -13.12
C PRO A 23 19.18 -0.34 -12.72
N TYR A 24 20.25 0.39 -13.03
CA TYR A 24 20.29 1.84 -12.83
C TYR A 24 19.21 2.57 -13.66
N GLU A 25 19.00 2.18 -14.91
CA GLU A 25 17.98 2.77 -15.77
C GLU A 25 16.58 2.43 -15.27
N MET A 26 16.36 1.19 -14.81
CA MET A 26 15.12 0.80 -14.11
C MET A 26 14.87 1.72 -12.92
N GLN A 27 15.89 1.96 -12.08
CA GLN A 27 15.77 2.82 -10.91
C GLN A 27 15.33 4.24 -11.28
N GLN A 28 15.89 4.80 -12.35
CA GLN A 28 15.52 6.14 -12.83
C GLN A 28 14.09 6.17 -13.37
N GLN A 29 13.72 5.19 -14.21
CA GLN A 29 12.38 5.14 -14.79
C GLN A 29 11.28 4.93 -13.74
N ILE A 30 11.53 4.09 -12.73
CA ILE A 30 10.58 3.86 -11.62
C ILE A 30 10.30 5.17 -10.86
N ARG A 31 11.34 5.98 -10.62
CA ARG A 31 11.18 7.29 -9.97
C ARG A 31 10.46 8.31 -10.86
N VAL A 32 10.83 8.40 -12.13
CA VAL A 32 10.22 9.33 -13.08
C VAL A 32 8.72 9.05 -13.27
N ARG A 33 8.33 7.78 -13.20
CA ARG A 33 6.92 7.36 -13.34
C ARG A 33 6.15 7.31 -12.02
N ALA A 34 6.74 7.79 -10.92
CA ALA A 34 6.16 7.79 -9.58
C ALA A 34 5.71 6.41 -9.06
N TYR A 35 6.25 5.31 -9.61
CA TYR A 35 5.99 3.96 -9.11
C TYR A 35 6.58 3.73 -7.70
N ASP A 36 7.46 4.63 -7.25
CA ASP A 36 7.97 4.67 -5.88
C ASP A 36 6.92 5.09 -4.84
N GLN A 37 5.76 5.61 -5.25
CA GLN A 37 4.61 5.78 -4.37
C GLN A 37 3.95 4.43 -4.02
N ALA A 38 4.04 3.44 -4.92
CA ALA A 38 3.48 2.10 -4.72
C ALA A 38 4.50 1.09 -4.16
N VAL A 39 5.80 1.41 -4.22
CA VAL A 39 6.87 0.47 -3.85
C VAL A 39 8.01 1.18 -3.14
N LYS A 40 8.44 0.65 -1.99
CA LYS A 40 9.65 1.11 -1.30
C LYS A 40 10.90 0.83 -2.14
N LEU A 41 11.30 1.79 -2.97
CA LEU A 41 12.47 1.68 -3.85
C LEU A 41 13.73 2.21 -3.18
N THR A 42 14.57 1.29 -2.69
CA THR A 42 15.97 1.60 -2.34
C THR A 42 16.92 0.98 -3.37
N HIS A 43 18.13 1.54 -3.50
CA HIS A 43 19.14 0.98 -4.40
C HIS A 43 19.42 -0.50 -4.07
N GLY A 44 19.67 -0.82 -2.79
CA GLY A 44 19.91 -2.20 -2.36
C GLY A 44 18.72 -3.14 -2.60
N ALA A 45 17.48 -2.66 -2.43
CA ALA A 45 16.29 -3.47 -2.68
C ALA A 45 16.11 -3.78 -4.18
N LEU A 46 16.43 -2.83 -5.07
CA LEU A 46 16.33 -3.04 -6.50
C LEU A 46 17.34 -4.08 -6.98
N TYR A 47 18.62 -3.91 -6.64
CA TYR A 47 19.68 -4.82 -7.10
C TYR A 47 19.48 -6.24 -6.55
N SER A 48 19.17 -6.38 -5.26
CA SER A 48 18.82 -7.70 -4.71
C SER A 48 17.57 -8.32 -5.36
N THR A 49 16.61 -7.52 -5.80
CA THR A 49 15.46 -8.01 -6.56
C THR A 49 15.85 -8.49 -7.94
N VAL A 50 16.70 -7.75 -8.66
CA VAL A 50 17.24 -8.14 -9.97
C VAL A 50 18.03 -9.45 -9.83
N ASP A 51 18.95 -9.55 -8.88
CA ASP A 51 19.75 -10.75 -8.65
C ASP A 51 18.87 -11.97 -8.36
N ARG A 52 17.81 -11.79 -7.56
CA ARG A 52 16.85 -12.86 -7.26
C ARG A 52 16.03 -13.25 -8.50
N LEU A 53 15.62 -12.30 -9.32
CA LEU A 53 14.89 -12.59 -10.56
C LEU A 53 15.80 -13.34 -11.54
N ALA A 54 17.06 -12.94 -11.68
CA ALA A 54 18.05 -13.58 -12.54
C ALA A 54 18.41 -14.98 -12.05
N GLY A 55 18.70 -15.14 -10.75
CA GLY A 55 18.98 -16.45 -10.14
C GLY A 55 17.81 -17.42 -10.20
N ASN A 56 16.57 -16.91 -10.25
CA ASN A 56 15.39 -17.72 -10.50
C ASN A 56 15.16 -17.99 -11.99
N GLY A 57 15.88 -17.34 -12.92
CA GLY A 57 15.74 -17.44 -14.38
C GLY A 57 14.59 -16.64 -14.99
N LEU A 58 14.03 -15.68 -14.25
CA LEU A 58 12.86 -14.88 -14.69
C LEU A 58 13.29 -13.70 -15.57
N ILE A 59 14.56 -13.35 -15.47
CA ILE A 59 15.25 -12.41 -16.34
C ILE A 59 16.61 -13.02 -16.68
N GLU A 60 17.21 -12.59 -17.78
CA GLU A 60 18.51 -13.06 -18.24
C GLU A 60 19.38 -11.89 -18.71
N PRO A 61 20.71 -11.99 -18.58
CA PRO A 61 21.62 -10.99 -19.13
C PRO A 61 21.63 -11.07 -20.67
N LEU A 62 21.39 -9.93 -21.35
CA LEU A 62 21.34 -9.88 -22.82
C LEU A 62 22.71 -9.53 -23.41
N GLU A 63 23.40 -8.53 -22.86
CA GLU A 63 24.76 -8.14 -23.24
C GLU A 63 25.53 -7.56 -22.04
N THR A 64 26.82 -7.90 -21.97
CA THR A 64 27.83 -7.19 -21.19
C THR A 64 28.63 -6.30 -22.15
N SER A 65 28.19 -5.05 -22.38
CA SER A 65 29.01 -4.09 -23.13
C SER A 65 30.18 -3.61 -22.25
N ARG A 66 31.42 -3.89 -22.68
CA ARG A 66 32.63 -3.29 -22.12
C ARG A 66 32.92 -1.98 -22.85
N GLU A 67 32.43 -0.86 -22.32
CA GLU A 67 32.99 0.46 -22.63
C GLU A 67 33.89 0.94 -21.48
N GLY A 68 35.19 0.65 -21.61
CA GLY A 68 36.26 1.32 -20.85
C GLY A 68 36.46 0.89 -19.39
N ARG A 69 36.96 1.83 -18.57
CA ARG A 69 37.53 1.63 -17.22
C ARG A 69 36.49 1.68 -16.08
N ARG A 70 35.19 1.48 -16.37
CA ARG A 70 34.07 1.52 -15.42
C ARG A 70 33.55 0.09 -15.14
N PRO A 71 32.95 -0.17 -13.96
CA PRO A 71 32.41 -1.50 -13.63
C PRO A 71 31.36 -1.94 -14.66
N GLU A 72 31.32 -3.25 -14.94
CA GLU A 72 30.46 -3.88 -15.95
C GLU A 72 28.98 -3.47 -15.78
N ARG A 73 28.34 -3.04 -16.87
CA ARG A 73 26.91 -2.70 -16.91
C ARG A 73 26.15 -3.83 -17.60
N THR A 74 25.66 -4.77 -16.82
CA THR A 74 24.83 -5.88 -17.34
C THR A 74 23.43 -5.38 -17.67
N VAL A 75 23.05 -5.47 -18.94
CA VAL A 75 21.66 -5.25 -19.38
C VAL A 75 20.88 -6.55 -19.21
N TYR A 76 19.69 -6.47 -18.63
CA TYR A 76 18.81 -7.62 -18.45
C TYR A 76 17.64 -7.56 -19.42
N ALA A 77 17.11 -8.72 -19.78
CA ALA A 77 15.86 -8.91 -20.50
C ALA A 77 14.94 -9.87 -19.74
N ILE A 78 13.63 -9.74 -19.92
CA ILE A 78 12.65 -10.65 -19.33
C ILE A 78 12.56 -11.94 -20.15
N THR A 79 12.55 -13.10 -19.48
CA THR A 79 12.35 -14.40 -20.13
C THR A 79 10.85 -14.69 -20.33
N GLU A 80 10.49 -15.67 -21.16
CA GLU A 80 9.09 -16.11 -21.31
C GLU A 80 8.51 -16.51 -19.94
N ARG A 81 9.24 -17.32 -19.18
CA ARG A 81 8.85 -17.72 -17.82
C ARG A 81 8.71 -16.53 -16.87
N GLY A 82 9.51 -15.47 -17.06
CA GLY A 82 9.36 -14.20 -16.36
C GLY A 82 8.03 -13.50 -16.63
N ARG A 83 7.56 -13.55 -17.89
CA ARG A 83 6.27 -12.99 -18.30
C ARG A 83 5.11 -13.77 -17.69
N ASP A 84 5.16 -15.10 -17.79
CA ASP A 84 4.12 -15.99 -17.24
C ASP A 84 4.00 -15.80 -15.72
N ALA A 85 5.13 -15.79 -15.01
CA ALA A 85 5.13 -15.58 -13.55
C ALA A 85 4.56 -14.21 -13.14
N ALA A 86 4.79 -13.16 -13.95
CA ALA A 86 4.20 -11.85 -13.69
C ALA A 86 2.68 -11.87 -13.92
N GLN A 87 2.20 -12.52 -14.98
CA GLN A 87 0.78 -12.66 -15.27
C GLN A 87 0.05 -13.47 -14.20
N ASP A 88 0.62 -14.60 -13.78
CA ASP A 88 0.05 -15.44 -12.72
C ASP A 88 -0.10 -14.66 -11.42
N ARG A 89 0.94 -13.90 -11.03
CA ARG A 89 0.88 -13.11 -9.81
C ARG A 89 -0.12 -11.96 -9.92
N LEU A 90 -0.22 -11.29 -11.07
CA LEU A 90 -1.23 -10.25 -11.28
C LEU A 90 -2.65 -10.83 -11.19
N ALA A 91 -2.89 -11.99 -11.79
CA ALA A 91 -4.17 -12.69 -11.71
C ALA A 91 -4.53 -13.05 -10.25
N GLU A 92 -3.55 -13.52 -9.47
CA GLU A 92 -3.74 -13.81 -8.05
C GLU A 92 -4.13 -12.56 -7.26
N LEU A 93 -3.41 -11.45 -7.42
CA LEU A 93 -3.67 -10.18 -6.73
C LEU A 93 -5.03 -9.58 -7.10
N LEU A 94 -5.46 -9.74 -8.35
CA LEU A 94 -6.79 -9.27 -8.79
C LEU A 94 -7.92 -10.16 -8.27
N ALA A 95 -7.69 -11.48 -8.17
CA ALA A 95 -8.72 -12.44 -7.80
C ALA A 95 -8.89 -12.58 -6.28
N ARG A 96 -7.81 -12.40 -5.51
CA ARG A 96 -7.79 -12.68 -4.08
C ARG A 96 -7.23 -11.49 -3.30
N PRO A 97 -8.06 -10.82 -2.49
CA PRO A 97 -7.58 -9.82 -1.55
C PRO A 97 -6.57 -10.45 -0.60
N GLU A 98 -5.41 -9.81 -0.45
CA GLU A 98 -4.46 -10.13 0.62
C GLU A 98 -4.77 -9.30 1.86
N ALA A 99 -4.44 -9.82 3.04
CA ALA A 99 -4.63 -9.08 4.29
C ALA A 99 -3.68 -7.87 4.32
N GLU A 100 -4.25 -6.69 4.18
CA GLU A 100 -3.58 -5.43 4.47
C GLU A 100 -3.81 -5.07 5.94
N PHE A 101 -2.82 -4.45 6.57
CA PHE A 101 -2.92 -3.94 7.95
C PHE A 101 -2.74 -2.42 7.96
N PRO A 102 -3.74 -1.63 7.53
CA PRO A 102 -3.63 -0.17 7.49
C PRO A 102 -3.45 0.41 8.89
N LEU A 103 -2.49 1.32 9.05
CA LEU A 103 -2.19 1.94 10.35
C LEU A 103 -3.39 2.68 10.95
N PHE A 104 -4.24 3.29 10.12
CA PHE A 104 -5.45 3.95 10.59
C PHE A 104 -6.48 2.96 11.15
N GLY A 105 -6.64 1.78 10.53
CA GLY A 105 -7.48 0.72 11.06
C GLY A 105 -7.03 0.27 12.45
N THR A 106 -5.71 0.15 12.66
CA THR A 106 -5.15 -0.12 13.99
C THR A 106 -5.45 1.00 14.99
N ALA A 107 -5.34 2.26 14.58
CA ALA A 107 -5.67 3.39 15.44
C ALA A 107 -7.15 3.38 15.88
N LEU A 108 -8.07 3.05 14.96
CA LEU A 108 -9.49 2.90 15.28
C LEU A 108 -9.76 1.71 16.20
N ALA A 109 -9.11 0.57 15.95
CA ALA A 109 -9.25 -0.63 16.80
C ALA A 109 -8.79 -0.39 18.25
N LEU A 110 -7.88 0.57 18.46
CA LEU A 110 -7.31 0.92 19.76
C LEU A 110 -7.78 2.29 20.27
N ILE A 111 -8.82 2.87 19.65
CA ILE A 111 -9.28 4.24 19.96
C ILE A 111 -9.75 4.41 21.42
N ILE A 112 -10.16 3.32 22.06
CA ILE A 112 -10.54 3.30 23.48
C ILE A 112 -9.39 3.69 24.44
N MET A 113 -8.14 3.68 23.96
CA MET A 113 -6.97 4.09 24.75
C MET A 113 -6.84 5.62 24.87
N MET A 114 -7.72 6.39 24.22
CA MET A 114 -7.76 7.85 24.30
C MET A 114 -9.15 8.35 24.67
N GLU A 115 -9.21 9.51 25.31
CA GLU A 115 -10.47 10.20 25.61
C GLU A 115 -11.22 10.56 24.31
N PRO A 116 -12.56 10.41 24.24
CA PRO A 116 -13.34 10.70 23.04
C PRO A 116 -13.13 12.13 22.52
N GLY A 117 -13.01 13.11 23.41
CA GLY A 117 -12.72 14.49 23.04
C GLY A 117 -11.35 14.66 22.36
N ALA A 118 -10.33 13.93 22.80
CA ALA A 118 -9.01 13.94 22.18
C ALA A 118 -9.05 13.24 20.80
N ALA A 119 -9.75 12.11 20.71
CA ALA A 119 -9.98 11.42 19.44
C ALA A 119 -10.65 12.33 18.41
N LEU A 120 -11.69 13.06 18.82
CA LEU A 120 -12.43 14.00 17.98
C LEU A 120 -11.52 15.08 17.37
N VAL A 121 -10.57 15.63 18.14
CA VAL A 121 -9.61 16.62 17.63
C VAL A 121 -8.75 16.02 16.52
N HIS A 122 -8.16 14.84 16.74
CA HIS A 122 -7.31 14.18 15.75
C HIS A 122 -8.07 13.75 14.49
N LEU A 123 -9.31 13.27 14.65
CA LEU A 123 -10.17 12.91 13.52
C LEU A 123 -10.51 14.14 12.67
N ARG A 124 -10.80 15.29 13.28
CA ARG A 124 -11.02 16.56 12.55
C ARG A 124 -9.78 16.99 11.76
N THR A 125 -8.59 16.91 12.36
CA THR A 125 -7.34 17.18 11.65
C THR A 125 -7.16 16.24 10.45
N ARG A 126 -7.42 14.95 10.64
CA ARG A 126 -7.35 13.95 9.56
C ARG A 126 -8.34 14.25 8.44
N ALA A 127 -9.58 14.62 8.76
CA ALA A 127 -10.61 14.96 7.77
C ALA A 127 -10.16 16.12 6.85
N VAL A 128 -9.56 17.18 7.42
CA VAL A 128 -9.02 18.30 6.62
C VAL A 128 -7.91 17.83 5.67
N VAL A 129 -7.00 16.97 6.14
CA VAL A 129 -5.93 16.41 5.30
C VAL A 129 -6.51 15.56 4.17
N LEU A 130 -7.47 14.68 4.47
CA LEU A 130 -8.12 13.83 3.47
C LEU A 130 -8.89 14.65 2.43
N GLN A 131 -9.60 15.71 2.84
CA GLN A 131 -10.28 16.63 1.92
C GLN A 131 -9.30 17.25 0.92
N ALA A 132 -8.15 17.74 1.40
CA ALA A 132 -7.11 18.29 0.54
C ALA A 132 -6.52 17.23 -0.41
N GLN A 133 -6.31 16.00 0.08
CA GLN A 133 -5.81 14.89 -0.74
C GLN A 133 -6.82 14.50 -1.83
N VAL A 134 -8.10 14.34 -1.50
CA VAL A 134 -9.15 14.04 -2.49
C VAL A 134 -9.19 15.11 -3.58
N ALA A 135 -9.17 16.39 -3.21
CA ALA A 135 -9.17 17.49 -4.17
C ALA A 135 -7.92 17.52 -5.07
N GLY A 136 -6.74 17.28 -4.48
CA GLY A 136 -5.47 17.21 -5.21
C GLY A 136 -5.43 16.06 -6.21
N GLU A 137 -5.79 14.85 -5.78
CA GLU A 137 -5.82 13.66 -6.62
C GLU A 137 -6.84 13.77 -7.76
N GLN A 138 -8.03 14.33 -7.48
CA GLN A 138 -9.04 14.58 -8.51
C GLN A 138 -8.54 15.59 -9.55
N THR A 139 -7.91 16.69 -9.10
CA THR A 139 -7.34 17.69 -10.02
C THR A 139 -6.27 17.08 -10.92
N ALA A 140 -5.40 16.23 -10.35
CA ALA A 140 -4.38 15.52 -11.10
C ALA A 140 -5.00 14.55 -12.12
N TYR A 141 -6.02 13.79 -11.73
CA TYR A 141 -6.73 12.86 -12.59
C TYR A 141 -7.39 13.57 -13.78
N ASP A 142 -8.10 14.66 -13.52
CA ASP A 142 -8.75 15.47 -14.56
C ASP A 142 -7.73 16.09 -15.53
N ALA A 143 -6.56 16.48 -15.04
CA ALA A 143 -5.47 17.00 -15.87
C ALA A 143 -4.89 15.91 -16.79
N LEU A 144 -4.78 14.67 -16.33
CA LEU A 144 -4.31 13.53 -17.15
C LEU A 144 -5.33 13.17 -18.24
N ILE A 145 -6.63 13.19 -17.92
CA ILE A 145 -7.70 13.02 -18.92
C ILE A 145 -7.60 14.10 -20.00
N LYS A 146 -7.46 15.37 -19.62
CA LYS A 146 -7.33 16.49 -20.57
C LYS A 146 -6.11 16.36 -21.49
N ARG A 147 -5.04 15.70 -21.02
CA ARG A 147 -3.84 15.40 -21.80
C ARG A 147 -3.98 14.16 -22.69
N GLY A 148 -5.13 13.49 -22.68
CA GLY A 148 -5.42 12.32 -23.50
C GLY A 148 -4.85 11.01 -22.96
N LEU A 149 -4.55 10.92 -21.66
CA LEU A 149 -4.10 9.66 -21.08
C LEU A 149 -5.25 8.65 -21.05
N GLU A 150 -4.97 7.42 -21.49
CA GLU A 150 -5.98 6.36 -21.57
C GLU A 150 -6.34 5.83 -20.18
N ARG A 151 -7.63 5.56 -19.95
CA ARG A 151 -8.17 5.07 -18.67
C ARG A 151 -7.42 3.88 -18.05
N PRO A 152 -7.02 2.82 -18.80
CA PRO A 152 -6.31 1.69 -18.21
C PRO A 152 -5.00 2.06 -17.51
N LYS A 153 -4.40 3.21 -17.85
CA LYS A 153 -3.16 3.73 -17.24
C LYS A 153 -3.42 4.54 -15.96
N MET A 154 -4.67 4.65 -15.52
CA MET A 154 -5.09 5.49 -14.39
C MET A 154 -5.94 4.73 -13.36
N LEU A 155 -6.07 3.40 -13.49
CA LEU A 155 -6.93 2.59 -12.61
C LEU A 155 -6.48 2.63 -11.14
N ASP A 156 -5.18 2.69 -10.89
CA ASP A 156 -4.60 2.85 -9.55
C ASP A 156 -4.98 4.20 -8.94
N GLN A 157 -5.00 5.27 -9.73
CA GLN A 157 -5.43 6.60 -9.29
C GLN A 157 -6.95 6.66 -9.04
N GLU A 158 -7.77 5.99 -9.86
CA GLU A 158 -9.21 5.83 -9.62
C GLU A 158 -9.46 5.15 -8.26
N LEU A 159 -8.74 4.05 -7.98
CA LEU A 159 -8.84 3.34 -6.70
C LEU A 159 -8.41 4.22 -5.52
N LYS A 160 -7.29 4.95 -5.65
CA LYS A 160 -6.78 5.85 -4.60
C LYS A 160 -7.80 6.94 -4.24
N ILE A 161 -8.40 7.58 -5.24
CA ILE A 161 -9.44 8.60 -5.03
C ILE A 161 -10.64 7.98 -4.31
N ALA A 162 -11.09 6.80 -4.74
CA ALA A 162 -12.23 6.11 -4.12
C ALA A 162 -11.96 5.73 -2.66
N GLN A 163 -10.76 5.24 -2.34
CA GLN A 163 -10.35 4.91 -0.98
C GLN A 163 -10.30 6.16 -0.08
N LEU A 164 -9.68 7.25 -0.55
CA LEU A 164 -9.60 8.51 0.20
C LEU A 164 -10.99 9.10 0.49
N ARG A 165 -11.91 9.05 -0.49
CA ARG A 165 -13.30 9.49 -0.31
C ARG A 165 -14.04 8.64 0.71
N THR A 166 -13.94 7.31 0.58
CA THR A 166 -14.59 6.38 1.50
C THR A 166 -14.12 6.61 2.93
N GLU A 167 -12.81 6.83 3.12
CA GLU A 167 -12.26 7.10 4.45
C GLU A 167 -12.72 8.46 4.99
N LEU A 168 -12.75 9.50 4.15
CA LEU A 168 -13.25 10.82 4.53
C LEU A 168 -14.73 10.78 4.95
N ASP A 169 -15.56 10.06 4.18
CA ASP A 169 -16.99 9.93 4.46
C ASP A 169 -17.21 9.21 5.80
N TYR A 170 -16.46 8.12 6.03
CA TYR A 170 -16.49 7.39 7.30
C TYR A 170 -16.07 8.27 8.48
N ILE A 171 -14.95 9.01 8.37
CA ILE A 171 -14.45 9.88 9.43
C ILE A 171 -15.42 11.02 9.70
N THR A 172 -16.05 11.58 8.67
CA THR A 172 -17.06 12.64 8.83
C THR A 172 -18.23 12.14 9.67
N GLY A 173 -18.76 10.95 9.38
CA GLY A 173 -19.82 10.33 10.18
C GLY A 173 -19.37 10.06 11.63
N LEU A 174 -18.16 9.52 11.81
CA LEU A 174 -17.61 9.26 13.15
C LEU A 174 -17.42 10.54 13.99
N ILE A 175 -16.99 11.64 13.35
CA ILE A 175 -16.88 12.96 13.98
C ILE A 175 -18.26 13.44 14.45
N GLU A 176 -19.30 13.26 13.65
CA GLU A 176 -20.66 13.63 14.02
C GLU A 176 -21.18 12.81 15.20
N ASP A 177 -20.93 11.49 15.22
CA ASP A 177 -21.32 10.62 16.32
C ASP A 177 -20.64 11.04 17.62
N LEU A 178 -19.34 11.31 17.59
CA LEU A 178 -18.58 11.79 18.74
C LEU A 178 -19.01 13.19 19.20
N ALA A 179 -19.19 14.13 18.26
CA ALA A 179 -19.55 15.51 18.59
C ALA A 179 -20.97 15.63 19.14
N SER A 180 -21.87 14.72 18.76
CA SER A 180 -23.24 14.67 19.27
C SER A 180 -23.42 13.81 20.51
N GLY A 181 -22.37 13.09 20.94
CA GLY A 181 -22.43 12.15 22.07
C GLY A 181 -23.18 10.85 21.76
N ARG A 182 -23.48 10.55 20.49
CA ARG A 182 -24.01 9.23 20.09
C ARG A 182 -23.00 8.11 20.28
N LEU A 183 -21.71 8.47 20.24
CA LEU A 183 -20.60 7.57 20.54
C LEU A 183 -19.77 8.18 21.67
N ASP A 184 -19.71 7.47 22.79
CA ASP A 184 -18.92 7.81 23.96
C ASP A 184 -18.43 6.52 24.62
N TRP A 185 -17.17 6.49 25.00
CA TRP A 185 -16.52 5.38 25.70
C TRP A 185 -15.74 5.86 26.91
N THR A 186 -15.98 7.09 27.38
CA THR A 186 -15.56 7.48 28.72
C THR A 186 -16.16 6.50 29.72
N PRO A 187 -15.40 6.05 30.73
CA PRO A 187 -15.98 5.30 31.82
C PRO A 187 -16.97 6.21 32.56
N GLY A 188 -18.24 6.21 32.15
CA GLY A 188 -19.33 6.53 33.06
C GLY A 188 -19.32 5.48 34.17
N ASP A 189 -19.77 5.83 35.38
CA ASP A 189 -20.00 4.93 36.52
C ASP A 189 -20.80 3.69 36.09
N SER A 190 -20.13 2.71 35.51
CA SER A 190 -20.70 1.45 35.04
C SER A 190 -20.69 0.48 36.22
N SER A 191 -21.35 0.92 37.30
CA SER A 191 -21.86 0.04 38.33
C SER A 191 -23.04 -0.75 37.75
N SER A 192 -22.77 -1.73 36.87
CA SER A 192 -23.74 -2.82 36.64
C SER A 192 -23.26 -4.01 35.79
N CYS A 193 -22.12 -4.00 35.10
CA CYS A 193 -21.87 -5.07 34.10
C CYS A 193 -20.67 -6.00 34.35
N ILE A 194 -20.08 -6.00 35.55
CA ILE A 194 -19.21 -7.13 35.96
C ILE A 194 -19.79 -7.74 37.22
N ASP A 195 -20.81 -8.56 37.04
CA ASP A 195 -21.21 -9.55 38.04
C ASP A 195 -20.05 -10.56 38.12
N ARG A 196 -19.14 -10.32 39.05
CA ARG A 196 -18.01 -11.20 39.32
C ARG A 196 -18.61 -12.44 40.00
N PRO A 197 -18.55 -13.65 39.42
CA PRO A 197 -19.16 -14.80 40.07
C PRO A 197 -18.52 -14.99 41.45
N GLU A 198 -19.35 -14.94 42.50
CA GLU A 198 -18.93 -15.25 43.86
C GLU A 198 -18.30 -16.64 43.88
N THR A 199 -17.02 -16.71 44.26
CA THR A 199 -16.36 -17.96 44.56
C THR A 199 -17.02 -18.56 45.81
N PRO A 200 -17.51 -19.81 45.76
CA PRO A 200 -18.16 -20.41 46.92
C PRO A 200 -17.12 -20.62 48.02
N ARG A 201 -17.33 -19.96 49.17
CA ARG A 201 -16.57 -20.25 50.40
C ARG A 201 -16.82 -21.72 50.77
N LYS A 202 -15.76 -22.53 50.73
CA LYS A 202 -15.76 -23.89 51.26
C LYS A 202 -16.19 -23.84 52.73
N ARG A 203 -17.31 -24.48 53.06
CA ARG A 203 -17.64 -24.86 54.44
C ARG A 203 -16.61 -25.89 54.88
N THR A 204 -15.74 -25.52 55.80
CA THR A 204 -15.05 -26.48 56.67
C THR A 204 -16.00 -26.88 57.79
N SER A 205 -15.97 -28.18 58.08
CA SER A 205 -16.77 -28.95 59.03
C SER A 205 -16.88 -28.36 60.43
#